data_AF-A0A7C4YA88-F1
#
_entry.id   AF-A0A7C4YA88-F1
#
_cell.length_a   1.000
_cell.length_b   1.000
_cell.length_c   1.000
_cell.angle_alpha   90.00
_cell.angle_beta   90.00
_cell.angle_gamma   90.00
#
_symmetry.space_group_name_H-M   'P 1'
#
loop_
_entity.id
_entity.type
_entity.pdbx_description
1 polymer ?
#
loop_
_entity_poly.entity_id
_entity_poly.type
_entity_poly.pdbx_seq_one_letter_code
_entity_poly.pdbx_strand_id
1 'polypeptide(L)' 'MVTDPIADFLTRIRNAQMAGHRVVDIPASNLKKRMTEILYNQGYILKYKFED' A
#
# COMPACT_ATOMS: atom_id res chain seq x y z
N MET A 1 -1.35 -18.95 3.19
CA MET A 1 -0.09 -18.51 3.82
C MET A 1 0.47 -17.38 2.98
N VAL A 2 0.59 -16.17 3.52
CA VAL A 2 1.29 -15.07 2.82
C VAL A 2 2.77 -15.25 3.11
N THR A 3 3.54 -15.66 2.11
CA THR A 3 4.98 -15.90 2.24
C THR A 3 5.79 -14.62 2.08
N ASP A 4 5.31 -13.67 1.28
CA ASP A 4 5.94 -12.37 1.06
C ASP A 4 4.95 -11.21 1.30
N PRO A 5 5.02 -10.55 2.47
CA PRO A 5 4.18 -9.40 2.79
C PRO A 5 4.45 -8.16 1.92
N ILE A 6 5.64 -8.02 1.34
CA ILE A 6 6.03 -6.90 0.48
C ILE A 6 5.44 -7.10 -0.91
N ALA A 7 5.59 -8.30 -1.48
CA ALA A 7 5.00 -8.63 -2.77
C ALA A 7 3.47 -8.55 -2.73
N ASP A 8 2.83 -9.01 -1.66
CA ASP A 8 1.38 -8.86 -1.45
C ASP A 8 0.96 -7.38 -1.40
N PHE A 9 1.71 -6.54 -0.68
CA PHE A 9 1.45 -5.10 -0.59
C PHE A 9 1.50 -4.41 -1.97
N LEU A 10 2.57 -4.63 -2.74
CA LEU A 10 2.72 -4.03 -4.06
C LEU A 10 1.69 -4.57 -5.06
N THR A 11 1.38 -5.86 -4.97
CA THR A 11 0.38 -6.50 -5.84
C THR A 11 -1.02 -5.94 -5.59
N ARG A 12 -1.40 -5.68 -4.34
CA ARG A 12 -2.70 -5.04 -4.02
C ARG A 12 -2.80 -3.63 -4.60
N ILE A 13 -1.75 -2.83 -4.48
CA ILE A 13 -1.71 -1.47 -5.06
C ILE A 13 -1.86 -1.54 -6.58
N ARG A 14 -1.09 -2.40 -7.25
CA ARG A 14 -1.16 -2.58 -8.70
C ARG A 14 -2.56 -3.00 -9.14
N ASN A 15 -3.14 -4.02 -8.50
CA ASN A 15 -4.45 -4.54 -8.86
C ASN A 15 -5.54 -3.49 -8.63
N ALA A 16 -5.47 -2.72 -7.53
CA ALA A 16 -6.40 -1.63 -7.25
C ALA A 16 -6.31 -0.52 -8.31
N GLN A 17 -5.09 -0.15 -8.72
CA GLN A 17 -4.88 0.82 -9.79
C GLN A 17 -5.46 0.32 -11.11
N MET A 18 -5.19 -0.95 -11.50
CA MET A 18 -5.72 -1.55 -12.72
C MET A 18 -7.25 -1.64 -12.73
N ALA A 19 -7.86 -1.87 -11.57
CA ALA A 19 -9.31 -1.89 -11.40
C ALA A 19 -9.95 -0.48 -11.32
N GLY A 20 -9.15 0.60 -11.34
CA GLY A 20 -9.63 1.97 -11.24
C GLY A 20 -10.08 2.39 -9.84
N HIS A 21 -9.69 1.65 -8.80
CA HIS A 21 -10.00 2.02 -7.42
C HIS A 21 -9.15 3.22 -6.98
N ARG A 22 -9.80 4.23 -6.38
CA ARG A 22 -9.13 5.44 -5.88
C ARG A 22 -8.48 5.24 -4.51
N VAL A 23 -8.92 4.24 -3.76
CA VAL A 23 -8.46 3.90 -2.41
C VAL A 23 -8.32 2.39 -2.31
N VAL A 24 -7.33 1.92 -1.56
CA VAL A 24 -7.11 0.50 -1.28
C VAL A 24 -6.77 0.32 0.19
N ASP A 25 -7.44 -0.64 0.84
CA ASP A 25 -7.16 -1.00 2.22
C ASP A 25 -6.15 -2.15 2.27
N ILE A 26 -5.10 -1.97 3.06
CA ILE A 26 -4.03 -2.95 3.19
C ILE A 26 -3.70 -3.12 4.68
N PRO A 27 -3.59 -4.38 5.18
CA PRO A 27 -3.25 -4.61 6.58
C PRO A 27 -1.91 -3.97 6.94
N ALA A 28 -1.95 -3.16 8.00
CA ALA A 28 -0.80 -2.40 8.46
C ALA A 28 0.26 -3.29 9.11
N SER A 29 1.52 -2.96 8.86
CA SER A 29 2.68 -3.49 9.59
C SER A 29 3.73 -2.39 9.64
N ASN A 30 4.65 -2.43 10.60
CA ASN A 30 5.69 -1.39 10.72
C ASN A 30 6.50 -1.20 9.43
N LEU A 31 6.75 -2.29 8.69
CA LEU A 31 7.43 -2.24 7.40
C LEU A 31 6.57 -1.55 6.33
N LYS A 32 5.31 -1.97 6.18
CA LYS A 32 4.37 -1.37 5.20
C LYS A 32 4.10 0.11 5.48
N LYS A 33 4.05 0.52 6.76
CA LYS A 33 3.91 1.93 7.14
C LYS A 33 5.06 2.78 6.57
N ARG A 34 6.30 2.35 6.78
CA ARG A 34 7.49 3.04 6.21
C ARG A 34 7.51 3.02 4.68
N MET A 35 7.10 1.93 4.05
CA MET A 35 6.98 1.87 2.59
C MET A 35 5.95 2.88 2.07
N THR A 36 4.78 2.96 2.69
CA THR A 36 3.73 3.93 2.33
C THR A 36 4.24 5.37 2.48
N GLU A 37 4.97 5.68 3.55
CA GLU A 37 5.61 6.99 3.74
C GLU A 37 6.59 7.33 2.59
N ILE A 38 7.44 6.38 2.18
CA ILE A 38 8.38 6.56 1.07
C ILE A 38 7.61 6.81 -0.23
N LEU A 39 6.57 6.01 -0.52
CA LEU A 39 5.75 6.16 -1.73
C LEU A 39 5.05 7.53 -1.76
N TYR A 40 4.62 8.04 -0.62
CA TYR A 40 4.03 9.37 -0.50
C TYR A 40 5.07 10.47 -0.74
N ASN A 41 6.24 10.35 -0.12
CA ASN A 41 7.32 11.34 -0.27
C ASN A 41 7.85 11.43 -1.70
N GLN A 42 7.81 10.33 -2.44
CA GLN A 42 8.18 10.27 -3.86
C GLN A 42 7.05 10.70 -4.81
N GLY A 43 5.86 11.01 -4.29
CA GLY A 43 4.72 11.47 -5.08
C GLY A 43 3.95 10.37 -5.83
N TYR A 44 4.20 9.09 -5.52
CA TYR A 44 3.46 7.97 -6.13
C TYR A 44 2.04 7.80 -5.58
N ILE A 45 1.81 8.20 -4.33
CA ILE A 45 0.50 8.19 -3.69
C ILE A 45 0.14 9.58 -3.18
N LEU A 46 -1.14 9.95 -3.32
CA LEU A 46 -1.60 11.30 -3.00
C LEU A 46 -1.92 11.50 -1.52
N LYS A 47 -2.50 10.48 -0.87
CA LYS A 47 -2.89 10.50 0.54
C LYS A 47 -2.90 9.08 1.09
N TYR A 48 -2.63 8.93 2.39
CA TYR A 48 -2.81 7.69 3.13
C TYR A 48 -3.31 8.00 4.55
N LYS A 49 -3.95 7.02 5.19
CA LYS A 49 -4.39 7.08 6.58
C LYS A 49 -4.06 5.75 7.25
N PHE A 50 -3.65 5.78 8.51
CA PHE A 50 -3.57 4.59 9.35
C PHE A 50 -4.80 4.56 10.24
N GLU A 51 -5.51 3.44 10.24
CA GLU A 51 -6.56 3.14 11.21
C GLU A 51 -5.99 2.09 12.17
N ASP A 52 -6.22 2.28 13.47
CA ASP A 52 -5.77 1.38 14.54
C ASP A 52 -6.68 0.16 14.67
#